data_AF-A0A3N6NN54-F1
#
_entry.id   AF-A0A3N6NN54-F1
#
_cell.length_a   1.000
_cell.length_b   1.000
_cell.length_c   1.000
_cell.angle_alpha   90.00
_cell.angle_beta   90.00
_cell.angle_gamma   90.00
#
_symmetry.space_group_name_H-M   'P 1'
#
loop_
_entity.id
_entity.type
_entity.pdbx_description
1 polymer ?
#
loop_
_entity_poly.entity_id
_entity_poly.type
_entity_poly.pdbx_seq_one_letter_code
_entity_poly.pdbx_strand_id
1 'polypeptide(L)'
;MGVIFHQEVDCRVRHDRSTSGHRSLRLAYAMLCAVCIFQLASEARAQCAARDVLQNHLTLKKAPSAGVPQVPVRSAADVPTWKTIALGTFVDSFAPRNALDKKGCGVGGLAAEILARPAFVVGSTKTDVELVAVSAVEIGFSAEVVNLAAIYARAQLFGFELAAAEVGPQLRLQYLDQPMGEFLIIGMEPIKTWSGEPVILNVANGGAGLILIGQDGRPDAEIAAISRIVFVRSNRSVPADELAKAAALPPTP
;
A
#
# COMPACT_ATOMS: atom_id res chain seq x y z
N MET A 1 -44.94 -62.30 -77.03
CA MET A 1 -44.65 -62.88 -75.70
C MET A 1 -43.50 -62.08 -75.11
N GLY A 2 -43.66 -61.12 -74.22
CA GLY A 2 -44.68 -60.92 -73.19
C GLY A 2 -44.02 -61.09 -71.84
N VAL A 3 -43.46 -60.01 -71.27
CA VAL A 3 -43.24 -59.89 -69.82
C VAL A 3 -43.52 -58.44 -69.43
N ILE A 4 -44.58 -58.28 -68.66
CA ILE A 4 -44.96 -57.09 -67.90
C ILE A 4 -44.09 -57.06 -66.64
N PHE A 5 -43.60 -55.89 -66.20
CA PHE A 5 -43.44 -55.63 -64.77
C PHE A 5 -43.68 -54.17 -64.41
N HIS A 6 -44.19 -54.03 -63.19
CA HIS A 6 -44.90 -52.92 -62.57
C HIS A 6 -44.09 -51.64 -62.31
N GLN A 7 -44.87 -50.56 -62.22
CA GLN A 7 -44.59 -49.22 -61.70
C GLN A 7 -44.18 -49.20 -60.22
N GLU A 8 -43.26 -48.32 -59.84
CA GLU A 8 -43.33 -47.62 -58.56
C GLU A 8 -42.68 -46.23 -58.65
N VAL A 9 -43.43 -45.22 -58.19
CA VAL A 9 -43.04 -43.82 -58.11
C VAL A 9 -42.49 -43.58 -56.71
N ASP A 10 -41.18 -43.36 -56.57
CA ASP A 10 -40.56 -42.97 -55.29
C ASP A 10 -40.25 -41.46 -55.30
N CYS A 11 -41.06 -40.71 -54.55
CA CYS A 11 -40.86 -39.30 -54.24
C CYS A 11 -39.74 -39.16 -53.19
N ARG A 12 -38.51 -38.86 -53.60
CA ARG A 12 -37.46 -38.47 -52.66
C ARG A 12 -37.24 -36.96 -52.61
N VAL A 13 -37.70 -36.43 -51.48
CA VAL A 13 -37.34 -35.19 -50.78
C VAL A 13 -35.92 -34.69 -51.11
N ARG A 14 -35.83 -33.43 -51.59
CA ARG A 14 -34.57 -32.68 -51.60
C ARG A 14 -34.15 -32.39 -50.16
N HIS A 15 -33.05 -32.98 -49.71
CA HIS A 15 -32.38 -32.50 -48.51
C HIS A 15 -31.59 -31.23 -48.84
N ASP A 16 -32.08 -30.11 -48.31
CA ASP A 16 -31.31 -28.88 -48.14
C ASP A 16 -30.03 -29.20 -47.35
N ARG A 17 -28.87 -28.90 -47.93
CA ARG A 17 -27.58 -28.96 -47.24
C ARG A 17 -26.84 -27.63 -47.34
N SER A 18 -26.54 -27.13 -46.15
CA SER A 18 -25.35 -26.35 -45.79
C SER A 18 -25.45 -24.81 -45.80
N THR A 19 -26.02 -24.27 -44.72
CA THR A 19 -25.73 -22.89 -44.24
C THR A 19 -25.20 -22.86 -42.78
N SER A 20 -25.09 -24.02 -42.12
CA SER A 20 -24.72 -24.12 -40.71
C SER A 20 -23.21 -23.95 -40.45
N GLY A 21 -22.34 -24.52 -41.29
CA GLY A 21 -20.87 -24.48 -41.08
C GLY A 21 -20.23 -23.10 -41.22
N HIS A 22 -20.83 -22.20 -42.01
CA HIS A 22 -20.31 -20.83 -42.17
C HIS A 22 -20.71 -19.90 -41.01
N ARG A 23 -21.82 -20.17 -40.31
CA ARG A 23 -22.22 -19.38 -39.13
C ARG A 23 -21.37 -19.72 -37.91
N SER A 24 -21.07 -20.99 -37.68
CA SER A 24 -20.22 -21.42 -36.56
C SER A 24 -18.79 -20.89 -36.68
N LEU A 25 -18.20 -20.94 -37.88
CA LEU A 25 -16.86 -20.43 -38.13
C LEU A 25 -16.76 -18.90 -37.98
N ARG A 26 -17.79 -18.16 -38.40
CA ARG A 26 -17.87 -16.69 -38.21
C ARG A 26 -17.98 -16.30 -36.75
N LEU A 27 -18.76 -17.05 -35.95
CA LEU A 27 -18.87 -16.82 -34.50
C LEU A 27 -17.56 -17.12 -33.77
N ALA A 28 -16.85 -18.20 -34.15
CA ALA A 28 -15.54 -18.52 -33.58
C ALA A 28 -14.49 -17.43 -33.89
N TYR A 29 -14.48 -16.91 -35.13
CA TYR A 29 -13.57 -15.82 -35.52
C TYR A 29 -13.88 -14.52 -34.77
N ALA A 30 -15.16 -14.16 -34.62
CA ALA A 30 -15.57 -12.98 -33.86
C ALA A 30 -15.18 -13.07 -32.37
N MET A 31 -15.33 -14.25 -31.75
CA MET A 31 -14.88 -14.50 -30.38
C MET A 31 -13.35 -14.40 -30.25
N LEU A 32 -12.60 -14.96 -31.20
CA LEU A 32 -11.13 -14.85 -31.23
C LEU A 32 -10.69 -13.38 -31.37
N CYS A 33 -11.34 -12.61 -32.26
CA CYS A 33 -11.08 -11.17 -32.40
C CYS A 33 -11.39 -10.40 -31.12
N ALA A 34 -12.49 -10.70 -30.44
CA ALA A 34 -12.83 -10.06 -29.18
C ALA A 34 -11.78 -10.34 -28.10
N VAL A 35 -11.34 -11.59 -27.96
CA VAL A 35 -10.26 -11.98 -27.02
C VAL A 35 -8.95 -11.25 -27.36
N CYS A 36 -8.57 -11.19 -28.65
CA CYS A 36 -7.37 -10.44 -29.07
C CYS A 36 -7.49 -8.94 -28.73
N ILE A 37 -8.65 -8.33 -28.94
CA ILE A 37 -8.89 -6.92 -28.59
C ILE A 37 -8.80 -6.70 -27.07
N PHE A 38 -9.34 -7.62 -26.26
CA PHE A 38 -9.24 -7.54 -24.80
C PHE A 38 -7.80 -7.70 -24.30
N GLN A 39 -7.01 -8.58 -24.92
CA GLN A 39 -5.58 -8.74 -24.58
C GLN A 39 -4.74 -7.54 -25.03
N LEU A 40 -4.97 -7.02 -26.24
CA LEU A 40 -4.30 -5.80 -26.70
C LEU A 40 -4.68 -4.58 -25.84
N ALA A 41 -5.93 -4.52 -25.36
CA ALA A 41 -6.39 -3.45 -24.46
C ALA A 41 -5.87 -3.60 -23.02
N SER A 42 -5.49 -4.80 -22.57
CA SER A 42 -4.84 -5.01 -21.27
C SER A 42 -3.37 -4.63 -21.35
N GLU A 43 -2.68 -5.01 -22.43
CA GLU A 43 -1.31 -4.61 -22.72
C GLU A 43 -1.17 -3.09 -22.90
N ALA A 44 -2.12 -2.45 -23.61
CA ALA A 44 -2.15 -1.00 -23.76
C ALA A 44 -2.32 -0.28 -22.41
N ARG A 45 -3.15 -0.81 -21.50
CA ARG A 45 -3.30 -0.27 -20.14
C ARG A 45 -2.02 -0.41 -19.32
N ALA A 46 -1.32 -1.54 -19.43
CA ALA A 46 -0.04 -1.76 -18.78
C ALA A 46 1.06 -0.80 -19.31
N GLN A 47 1.05 -0.51 -20.62
CA GLN A 47 1.98 0.44 -21.25
C GLN A 47 1.70 1.90 -20.85
N CYS A 48 0.41 2.29 -20.72
CA CYS A 48 0.05 3.60 -20.16
C CYS A 48 0.54 3.74 -18.72
N ALA A 49 0.31 2.72 -17.87
CA ALA A 49 0.79 2.73 -16.49
C ALA A 49 2.32 2.83 -16.39
N ALA A 50 3.07 2.14 -17.27
CA ALA A 50 4.54 2.23 -17.30
C ALA A 50 5.04 3.62 -17.76
N ARG A 51 4.36 4.24 -18.73
CA ARG A 51 4.67 5.61 -19.19
C ARG A 51 4.38 6.64 -18.11
N ASP A 52 3.25 6.49 -17.42
CA ASP A 52 2.87 7.37 -16.31
C ASP A 52 3.89 7.24 -15.17
N VAL A 53 4.27 6.01 -14.78
CA VAL A 53 5.32 5.76 -13.78
C VAL A 53 6.66 6.38 -14.20
N LEU A 54 7.08 6.25 -15.46
CA LEU A 54 8.33 6.85 -15.95
C LEU A 54 8.28 8.38 -15.97
N GLN A 55 7.16 8.96 -16.43
CA GLN A 55 6.96 10.41 -16.40
C GLN A 55 6.95 10.94 -14.97
N ASN A 56 6.39 10.18 -14.03
CA ASN A 56 6.36 10.48 -12.61
C ASN A 56 7.74 10.39 -11.94
N HIS A 57 8.55 9.39 -12.30
CA HIS A 57 9.95 9.34 -11.87
C HIS A 57 10.76 10.54 -12.38
N LEU A 58 10.49 11.00 -13.60
CA LEU A 58 11.16 12.17 -14.18
C LEU A 58 10.69 13.49 -13.56
N THR A 59 9.41 13.62 -13.19
CA THR A 59 8.90 14.80 -12.45
C THR A 59 9.35 14.80 -11.00
N LEU A 60 9.43 13.66 -10.33
CA LEU A 60 9.99 13.55 -8.96
C LEU A 60 11.47 13.92 -8.90
N LYS A 61 12.26 13.56 -9.92
CA LYS A 61 13.64 14.04 -10.07
C LYS A 61 13.75 15.55 -10.33
N LYS A 62 12.67 16.19 -10.80
CA LYS A 62 12.66 17.59 -11.24
C LYS A 62 11.97 18.54 -10.25
N ALA A 63 11.15 18.04 -9.32
CA ALA A 63 10.51 18.86 -8.31
C ALA A 63 11.59 19.45 -7.38
N PRO A 64 11.73 20.78 -7.28
CA PRO A 64 12.46 21.38 -6.19
C PRO A 64 11.73 20.99 -4.91
N SER A 65 12.46 20.48 -3.92
CA SER A 65 11.98 20.35 -2.54
C SER A 65 11.47 21.74 -2.12
N ALA A 66 10.14 21.92 -2.19
CA ALA A 66 9.52 23.17 -1.83
C ALA A 66 9.78 23.35 -0.33
N GLY A 67 10.62 24.35 -0.01
CA GLY A 67 11.14 24.60 1.31
C GLY A 67 10.03 24.75 2.34
N VAL A 68 9.78 23.69 3.09
CA VAL A 68 9.24 23.82 4.44
C VAL A 68 10.37 24.41 5.29
N PRO A 69 10.15 25.54 5.99
CA PRO A 69 11.14 26.07 6.92
C PRO A 69 11.57 24.97 7.88
N GLN A 70 12.83 24.56 7.80
CA GLN A 70 13.42 23.53 8.66
C GLN A 70 13.67 24.11 10.04
N VAL A 71 12.59 24.36 10.79
CA VAL A 71 12.71 24.57 12.22
C VAL A 71 13.00 23.19 12.81
N PRO A 72 14.16 22.98 13.46
CA PRO A 72 14.46 21.71 14.08
C PRO A 72 13.39 21.41 15.13
N VAL A 73 12.79 20.22 15.04
CA VAL A 73 11.85 19.74 16.06
C VAL A 73 12.62 19.60 17.37
N ARG A 74 12.10 20.19 18.45
CA ARG A 74 12.69 20.07 19.80
C ARG A 74 11.85 19.17 20.70
N SER A 75 10.57 19.05 20.40
CA SER A 75 9.60 18.23 21.13
C SER A 75 8.40 17.90 20.25
N ALA A 76 7.58 16.92 20.65
CA ALA A 76 6.35 16.58 19.98
C ALA A 76 5.35 17.74 19.91
N ALA A 77 5.39 18.68 20.87
CA ALA A 77 4.54 19.87 20.88
C ALA A 77 4.84 20.83 19.72
N ASP A 78 6.05 20.78 19.16
CA ASP A 78 6.47 21.65 18.06
C ASP A 78 6.00 21.14 16.69
N VAL A 79 5.57 19.88 16.62
CA VAL A 79 5.11 19.25 15.36
C VAL A 79 3.59 19.24 15.37
N PRO A 80 2.90 19.84 14.37
CA PRO A 80 1.45 19.79 14.29
C PRO A 80 0.97 18.37 14.00
N THR A 81 -0.24 18.05 14.44
CA THR A 81 -0.90 16.80 14.04
C THR A 81 -1.13 16.83 12.54
N TRP A 82 -0.57 15.84 11.85
CA TRP A 82 -0.64 15.75 10.39
C TRP A 82 -1.95 15.10 9.96
N LYS A 83 -2.38 14.03 10.65
CA LYS A 83 -3.65 13.35 10.36
C LYS A 83 -4.21 12.68 11.60
N THR A 84 -5.52 12.64 11.71
CA THR A 84 -6.22 11.80 12.70
C THR A 84 -6.91 10.66 11.96
N ILE A 85 -6.71 9.43 12.42
CA ILE A 85 -7.32 8.23 11.84
C ILE A 85 -8.00 7.39 12.92
N ALA A 86 -9.04 6.67 12.54
CA ALA A 86 -9.67 5.67 13.40
C ALA A 86 -8.92 4.33 13.30
N LEU A 87 -8.61 3.73 14.44
CA LEU A 87 -8.16 2.34 14.58
C LEU A 87 -9.27 1.48 15.19
N GLY A 88 -9.04 0.17 15.25
CA GLY A 88 -9.97 -0.79 15.86
C GLY A 88 -11.29 -0.91 15.10
N THR A 89 -11.25 -0.71 13.78
CA THR A 89 -12.44 -0.83 12.92
C THR A 89 -12.53 -2.18 12.21
N PHE A 90 -11.56 -3.07 12.44
CA PHE A 90 -11.51 -4.39 11.84
C PHE A 90 -11.98 -5.44 12.83
N VAL A 91 -12.73 -6.41 12.33
CA VAL A 91 -13.22 -7.55 13.13
C VAL A 91 -12.12 -8.59 13.39
N ASP A 92 -11.13 -8.68 12.51
CA ASP A 92 -9.99 -9.60 12.60
C ASP A 92 -8.82 -9.13 11.71
N SER A 93 -7.68 -9.83 11.79
CA SER A 93 -6.45 -9.52 11.04
C SER A 93 -6.54 -9.76 9.53
N PHE A 94 -7.58 -10.45 9.02
CA PHE A 94 -7.78 -10.65 7.57
C PHE A 94 -8.61 -9.53 6.93
N ALA A 95 -9.52 -8.93 7.70
CA ALA A 95 -10.37 -7.83 7.25
C ALA A 95 -9.63 -6.64 6.61
N PRO A 96 -8.44 -6.20 7.07
CA PRO A 96 -7.69 -5.11 6.45
C PRO A 96 -7.39 -5.36 4.96
N ARG A 97 -6.94 -6.57 4.61
CA ARG A 97 -6.59 -6.90 3.22
C ARG A 97 -7.81 -6.84 2.31
N ASN A 98 -8.93 -7.38 2.76
CA ASN A 98 -10.20 -7.36 2.01
C ASN A 98 -10.73 -5.94 1.84
N ALA A 99 -10.59 -5.10 2.87
CA ALA A 99 -10.99 -3.70 2.81
C ALA A 99 -10.14 -2.90 1.82
N LEU A 100 -8.82 -3.13 1.79
CA LEU A 100 -7.89 -2.50 0.86
C LEU A 100 -8.22 -2.88 -0.59
N ASP A 101 -8.41 -4.17 -0.87
CA ASP A 101 -8.79 -4.67 -2.18
C ASP A 101 -10.12 -4.05 -2.66
N LYS A 102 -11.15 -4.05 -1.79
CA LYS A 102 -12.46 -3.44 -2.08
C LYS A 102 -12.37 -1.94 -2.40
N LYS A 103 -11.38 -1.25 -1.86
CA LYS A 103 -11.13 0.19 -2.10
C LYS A 103 -10.22 0.45 -3.31
N GLY A 104 -9.72 -0.60 -3.97
CA GLY A 104 -8.75 -0.46 -5.06
C GLY A 104 -7.36 -0.05 -4.60
N CYS A 105 -7.04 -0.22 -3.32
CA CYS A 105 -5.71 0.00 -2.78
C CYS A 105 -4.87 -1.28 -2.97
N GLY A 106 -3.76 -1.17 -3.69
CA GLY A 106 -2.83 -2.28 -3.86
C GLY A 106 -2.21 -2.74 -2.54
N VAL A 107 -1.81 -4.00 -2.47
CA VAL A 107 -1.06 -4.57 -1.35
C VAL A 107 0.17 -5.31 -1.89
N GLY A 108 1.36 -4.83 -1.56
CA GLY A 108 2.62 -5.45 -1.95
C GLY A 108 2.87 -6.78 -1.22
N GLY A 109 3.74 -7.64 -1.77
CA GLY A 109 3.98 -9.00 -1.27
C GLY A 109 4.37 -9.05 0.22
N LEU A 110 5.37 -8.26 0.63
CA LEU A 110 5.80 -8.20 2.03
C LEU A 110 4.71 -7.66 2.97
N ALA A 111 3.94 -6.65 2.53
CA ALA A 111 2.80 -6.16 3.31
C ALA A 111 1.72 -7.25 3.46
N ALA A 112 1.37 -7.90 2.36
CA ALA A 112 0.41 -8.99 2.33
C ALA A 112 0.83 -10.14 3.26
N GLU A 113 2.13 -10.45 3.31
CA GLU A 113 2.67 -11.44 4.20
C GLU A 113 2.56 -11.02 5.66
N ILE A 114 3.02 -9.82 6.04
CA ILE A 114 3.00 -9.41 7.45
C ILE A 114 1.58 -9.23 7.99
N LEU A 115 0.63 -8.80 7.16
CA LEU A 115 -0.79 -8.76 7.51
C LEU A 115 -1.38 -10.14 7.83
N ALA A 116 -0.80 -11.21 7.26
CA ALA A 116 -1.21 -12.58 7.51
C ALA A 116 -0.47 -13.23 8.71
N ARG A 117 0.44 -12.51 9.37
CA ARG A 117 1.20 -13.04 10.52
C ARG A 117 0.35 -12.93 11.79
N PRO A 118 0.42 -13.91 12.71
CA PRO A 118 -0.24 -13.81 14.01
C PRO A 118 0.21 -12.60 14.84
N ALA A 119 1.43 -12.10 14.60
CA ALA A 119 1.95 -10.90 15.25
C ALA A 119 1.29 -9.61 14.76
N PHE A 120 0.60 -9.64 13.61
CA PHE A 120 -0.23 -8.51 13.18
C PHE A 120 -1.57 -8.58 13.91
N VAL A 121 -1.74 -7.63 14.83
CA VAL A 121 -2.94 -7.50 15.67
C VAL A 121 -3.70 -6.24 15.30
N VAL A 122 -5.03 -6.33 15.36
CA VAL A 122 -5.95 -5.20 15.21
C VAL A 122 -6.59 -4.90 16.55
N GLY A 123 -6.86 -3.62 16.83
CA GLY A 123 -7.58 -3.22 18.02
C GLY A 123 -9.01 -3.75 18.01
N SER A 124 -9.53 -4.13 19.18
CA SER A 124 -10.95 -4.51 19.35
C SER A 124 -11.85 -3.32 19.71
N THR A 125 -11.25 -2.20 20.10
CA THR A 125 -11.96 -0.98 20.49
C THR A 125 -11.63 0.12 19.50
N LYS A 126 -12.66 0.74 18.93
CA LYS A 126 -12.49 1.89 18.07
C LYS A 126 -11.87 3.05 18.85
N THR A 127 -10.77 3.59 18.35
CA THR A 127 -10.11 4.76 18.92
C THR A 127 -9.56 5.65 17.81
N ASP A 128 -9.60 6.95 18.01
CA ASP A 128 -8.92 7.89 17.11
C ASP A 128 -7.49 8.10 17.61
N VAL A 129 -6.53 8.12 16.68
CA VAL A 129 -5.13 8.39 16.97
C VAL A 129 -4.64 9.58 16.15
N GLU A 130 -3.85 10.43 16.79
CA GLU A 130 -3.18 11.55 16.15
C GLU A 130 -1.83 11.11 15.60
N LEU A 131 -1.65 11.26 14.30
CA LEU A 131 -0.43 10.94 13.59
C LEU A 131 0.39 12.21 13.34
N VAL A 132 1.68 12.10 13.57
CA VAL A 132 2.68 13.07 13.16
C VAL A 132 3.55 12.44 12.07
N ALA A 133 3.98 13.25 11.11
CA ALA A 133 4.89 12.81 10.07
C ALA A 133 6.13 13.70 10.14
N VAL A 134 7.29 13.08 10.36
CA VAL A 134 8.58 13.77 10.47
C VAL A 134 9.65 13.00 9.70
N SER A 135 10.66 13.71 9.24
CA SER A 135 11.85 13.17 8.59
C SER A 135 13.04 13.15 9.56
N ALA A 136 14.09 12.41 9.21
CA ALA A 136 15.30 12.37 10.02
C ALA A 136 15.95 13.77 10.13
N VAL A 137 15.90 14.55 9.04
CA VAL A 137 16.41 15.94 9.05
C VAL A 137 15.64 16.83 10.02
N GLU A 138 14.30 16.73 10.07
CA GLU A 138 13.46 17.50 10.98
C GLU A 138 13.75 17.18 12.45
N ILE A 139 14.18 15.94 12.76
CA ILE A 139 14.55 15.52 14.12
C ILE A 139 16.07 15.61 14.41
N GLY A 140 16.82 16.31 13.56
CA GLY A 140 18.19 16.76 13.85
C GLY A 140 19.31 15.87 13.31
N PHE A 141 19.04 14.99 12.36
CA PHE A 141 20.10 14.29 11.61
C PHE A 141 20.57 15.13 10.41
N SER A 142 21.88 15.10 10.14
CA SER A 142 22.50 15.79 8.99
C SER A 142 23.04 14.85 7.92
N ALA A 143 23.06 13.53 8.17
CA ALA A 143 23.48 12.53 7.20
C ALA A 143 22.41 12.34 6.11
N GLU A 144 22.82 11.92 4.90
CA GLU A 144 21.88 11.63 3.80
C GLU A 144 21.04 10.37 4.05
N VAL A 145 21.61 9.40 4.77
CA VAL A 145 20.95 8.17 5.21
C VAL A 145 21.16 7.99 6.71
N VAL A 146 20.17 7.42 7.38
CA VAL A 146 20.17 7.20 8.83
C VAL A 146 19.58 5.83 9.14
N ASN A 147 20.19 5.11 10.07
CA ASN A 147 19.69 3.80 10.52
C ASN A 147 18.32 3.94 11.17
N LEU A 148 17.39 3.05 10.84
CA LEU A 148 16.03 3.03 11.37
C LEU A 148 15.99 3.10 12.91
N ALA A 149 16.84 2.33 13.59
CA ALA A 149 16.90 2.34 15.05
C ALA A 149 17.30 3.70 15.63
N ALA A 150 18.21 4.43 14.96
CA ALA A 150 18.62 5.76 15.41
C ALA A 150 17.48 6.78 15.25
N ILE A 151 16.70 6.66 14.16
CA ILE A 151 15.52 7.49 13.94
C ILE A 151 14.48 7.23 15.04
N TYR A 152 14.18 5.97 15.32
CA TYR A 152 13.20 5.60 16.37
C TYR A 152 13.62 6.12 17.74
N ALA A 153 14.89 5.90 18.13
CA ALA A 153 15.40 6.39 19.40
C ALA A 153 15.28 7.91 19.51
N ARG A 154 15.60 8.65 18.45
CA ARG A 154 15.47 10.12 18.44
C ARG A 154 14.01 10.58 18.49
N ALA A 155 13.12 9.92 17.75
CA ALA A 155 11.70 10.24 17.74
C ALA A 155 11.08 10.05 19.14
N GLN A 156 11.44 8.97 19.83
CA GLN A 156 11.00 8.70 21.19
C GLN A 156 11.52 9.73 22.21
N LEU A 157 12.77 10.21 22.07
CA LEU A 157 13.28 11.31 22.90
C LEU A 157 12.46 12.60 22.75
N PHE A 158 11.82 12.81 21.61
CA PHE A 158 10.93 13.95 21.38
C PHE A 158 9.48 13.69 21.80
N GLY A 159 9.17 12.52 22.35
CA GLY A 159 7.82 12.17 22.81
C GLY A 159 6.91 11.63 21.72
N PHE A 160 7.46 11.17 20.60
CA PHE A 160 6.71 10.40 19.61
C PHE A 160 6.67 8.92 19.99
N GLU A 161 5.54 8.27 19.76
CA GLU A 161 5.35 6.85 20.04
C GLU A 161 5.36 6.04 18.75
N LEU A 162 5.86 4.80 18.83
CA LEU A 162 5.72 3.86 17.73
C LEU A 162 4.25 3.52 17.54
N ALA A 163 3.83 3.53 16.28
CA ALA A 163 2.49 3.22 15.85
C ALA A 163 2.21 1.72 15.96
N ALA A 164 0.97 1.36 16.29
CA ALA A 164 0.50 0.00 16.08
C ALA A 164 0.55 -0.37 14.59
N ALA A 165 0.84 -1.63 14.26
CA ALA A 165 0.91 -2.10 12.88
C ALA A 165 -0.38 -1.80 12.07
N GLU A 166 -1.53 -1.81 12.74
CA GLU A 166 -2.85 -1.47 12.17
C GLU A 166 -2.89 -0.06 11.54
N VAL A 167 -2.02 0.87 11.97
CA VAL A 167 -1.94 2.22 11.39
C VAL A 167 -1.66 2.18 9.90
N GLY A 168 -0.84 1.24 9.40
CA GLY A 168 -0.55 1.11 7.97
C GLY A 168 -1.80 0.91 7.11
N PRO A 169 -2.55 -0.21 7.28
CA PRO A 169 -3.78 -0.42 6.51
C PRO A 169 -4.87 0.63 6.80
N GLN A 170 -5.03 1.09 8.04
CA GLN A 170 -6.04 2.11 8.37
C GLN A 170 -5.75 3.46 7.71
N LEU A 171 -4.50 3.92 7.79
CA LEU A 171 -4.08 5.14 7.11
C LEU A 171 -4.30 5.02 5.61
N ARG A 172 -3.94 3.88 5.02
CA ARG A 172 -4.14 3.68 3.58
C ARG A 172 -5.61 3.78 3.17
N LEU A 173 -6.53 3.27 3.97
CA LEU A 173 -7.98 3.32 3.72
C LEU A 173 -8.60 4.70 3.97
N GLN A 174 -8.00 5.50 4.85
CA GLN A 174 -8.52 6.81 5.29
C GLN A 174 -7.78 7.99 4.66
N TYR A 175 -6.79 7.72 3.81
CA TYR A 175 -6.03 8.74 3.09
C TYR A 175 -6.00 8.43 1.60
N LEU A 176 -7.11 8.69 0.90
CA LEU A 176 -7.29 8.35 -0.51
C LEU A 176 -6.83 9.46 -1.46
N ASP A 177 -6.68 10.68 -0.97
CA ASP A 177 -6.17 11.86 -1.66
C ASP A 177 -4.65 12.01 -1.51
N GLN A 178 -3.94 10.90 -1.30
CA GLN A 178 -2.48 10.93 -1.16
C GLN A 178 -1.81 11.45 -2.45
N PRO A 179 -0.97 12.48 -2.37
CA PRO A 179 -0.22 12.98 -3.51
C PRO A 179 0.64 11.91 -4.15
N MET A 180 0.70 11.97 -5.47
CA MET A 180 1.61 11.14 -6.24
C MET A 180 3.06 11.47 -5.90
N GLY A 181 3.87 10.44 -5.70
CA GLY A 181 5.25 10.51 -5.26
C GLY A 181 5.44 10.57 -3.75
N GLU A 182 4.36 10.55 -2.95
CA GLU A 182 4.47 10.49 -1.50
C GLU A 182 4.62 9.04 -1.01
N PHE A 183 5.58 8.85 -0.10
CA PHE A 183 5.86 7.59 0.60
C PHE A 183 5.96 7.89 2.09
N LEU A 184 5.17 7.16 2.88
CA LEU A 184 5.05 7.34 4.32
C LEU A 184 5.42 6.05 5.02
N ILE A 185 6.62 6.02 5.60
CA ILE A 185 7.09 4.88 6.39
C ILE A 185 6.33 4.88 7.70
N ILE A 186 5.74 3.76 8.10
CA ILE A 186 5.07 3.65 9.39
C ILE A 186 6.14 3.35 10.44
N GLY A 187 6.31 4.26 11.40
CA GLY A 187 7.17 4.08 12.57
C GLY A 187 6.54 3.08 13.53
N MET A 188 6.67 1.79 13.24
CA MET A 188 6.08 0.69 13.99
C MET A 188 7.16 -0.32 14.43
N GLU A 189 6.83 -1.14 15.42
CA GLU A 189 7.60 -2.35 15.70
C GLU A 189 7.55 -3.30 14.48
N PRO A 190 8.71 -3.81 14.00
CA PRO A 190 8.73 -4.68 12.84
C PRO A 190 8.05 -6.03 13.09
N ILE A 191 7.34 -6.53 12.07
CA ILE A 191 6.76 -7.87 12.09
C ILE A 191 7.64 -8.79 11.24
N LYS A 192 8.01 -9.95 11.80
CA LYS A 192 8.80 -10.94 11.06
C LYS A 192 7.95 -11.66 10.02
N THR A 193 8.50 -11.81 8.82
CA THR A 193 8.04 -12.72 7.77
C THR A 193 8.04 -14.19 8.25
N TRP A 194 7.63 -15.11 7.40
CA TRP A 194 7.78 -16.55 7.63
C TRP A 194 9.25 -16.98 7.64
N SER A 195 10.11 -16.33 6.85
CA SER A 195 11.56 -16.56 6.81
C SER A 195 12.34 -15.80 7.90
N GLY A 196 11.68 -14.90 8.62
CA GLY A 196 12.23 -14.23 9.80
C GLY A 196 12.78 -12.83 9.58
N GLU A 197 12.74 -12.31 8.35
CA GLU A 197 13.09 -10.92 8.05
C GLU A 197 12.08 -9.96 8.73
N PRO A 198 12.55 -8.93 9.46
CA PRO A 198 11.68 -7.93 10.04
C PRO A 198 11.20 -6.95 8.96
N VAL A 199 9.90 -6.71 8.90
CA VAL A 199 9.27 -5.81 7.93
C VAL A 199 8.43 -4.77 8.65
N ILE A 200 8.54 -3.53 8.19
CA ILE A 200 7.64 -2.42 8.52
C ILE A 200 6.79 -2.05 7.30
N LEU A 201 5.72 -1.29 7.52
CA LEU A 201 4.78 -0.89 6.47
C LEU A 201 5.13 0.49 5.89
N ASN A 202 4.78 0.70 4.62
CA ASN A 202 4.84 2.00 3.96
C ASN A 202 3.54 2.24 3.17
N VAL A 203 2.95 3.42 3.36
CA VAL A 203 1.74 3.90 2.67
C VAL A 203 2.19 4.83 1.54
N ALA A 204 1.99 4.39 0.30
CA ALA A 204 2.60 5.06 -0.85
C ALA A 204 1.63 5.30 -2.00
N ASN A 205 1.94 6.32 -2.80
CA ASN A 205 1.36 6.54 -4.12
C ASN A 205 2.49 6.77 -5.14
N GLY A 206 2.98 5.68 -5.75
CA GLY A 206 4.07 5.75 -6.74
C GLY A 206 3.66 6.18 -8.15
N GLY A 207 2.40 6.58 -8.36
CA GLY A 207 1.86 6.93 -9.68
C GLY A 207 1.17 5.78 -10.43
N ALA A 208 1.30 4.54 -9.95
CA ALA A 208 0.50 3.39 -10.41
C ALA A 208 -0.77 3.15 -9.56
N GLY A 209 -1.06 4.07 -8.63
CA GLY A 209 -2.17 3.97 -7.68
C GLY A 209 -1.72 3.93 -6.22
N LEU A 210 -2.71 3.93 -5.33
CA LEU A 210 -2.52 3.86 -3.89
C LEU A 210 -2.13 2.44 -3.49
N ILE A 211 -1.05 2.30 -2.73
CA ILE A 211 -0.53 0.98 -2.33
C ILE A 211 -0.07 0.97 -0.87
N LEU A 212 -0.23 -0.17 -0.22
CA LEU A 212 0.44 -0.52 1.04
C LEU A 212 1.56 -1.52 0.71
N ILE A 213 2.80 -1.20 1.03
CA ILE A 213 3.97 -2.07 0.79
C ILE A 213 4.72 -2.36 2.09
N GLY A 214 5.53 -3.43 2.07
CA GLY A 214 6.47 -3.72 3.14
C GLY A 214 7.85 -3.15 2.78
N GLN A 215 8.61 -2.76 3.80
CA GLN A 215 9.98 -2.28 3.72
C GLN A 215 10.83 -3.01 4.77
N ASP A 216 12.15 -3.07 4.53
CA ASP A 216 13.11 -3.56 5.52
C ASP A 216 12.93 -2.84 6.87
N GLY A 217 12.62 -3.62 7.90
CA GLY A 217 12.40 -3.18 9.27
C GLY A 217 13.58 -3.47 10.19
N ARG A 218 14.74 -3.87 9.65
CA ARG A 218 15.93 -4.12 10.47
C ARG A 218 16.41 -2.82 11.13
N PRO A 219 16.99 -2.90 12.34
CA PRO A 219 17.48 -1.73 13.05
C PRO A 219 18.58 -0.97 12.29
N ASP A 220 19.36 -1.67 11.47
CA ASP A 220 20.42 -1.14 10.61
C ASP A 220 19.94 -0.81 9.18
N ALA A 221 18.64 -0.89 8.90
CA ALA A 221 18.10 -0.47 7.62
C ALA A 221 18.36 1.03 7.39
N GLU A 222 18.99 1.35 6.26
CA GLU A 222 19.32 2.73 5.87
C GLU A 222 18.08 3.42 5.32
N ILE A 223 17.63 4.48 6.00
CA ILE A 223 16.51 5.30 5.58
C ILE A 223 17.05 6.63 5.07
N ALA A 224 16.65 7.03 3.85
CA ALA A 224 16.97 8.36 3.34
C ALA A 224 16.44 9.43 4.31
N ALA A 225 17.28 10.40 4.67
CA ALA A 225 17.00 11.31 5.77
C ALA A 225 15.81 12.25 5.50
N ILE A 226 15.44 12.42 4.23
CA ILE A 226 14.28 13.17 3.77
C ILE A 226 12.97 12.36 3.78
N SER A 227 13.04 11.03 3.95
CA SER A 227 11.86 10.19 4.00
C SER A 227 11.00 10.54 5.20
N ARG A 228 9.68 10.65 4.99
CA ARG A 228 8.72 10.90 6.06
C ARG A 228 8.38 9.60 6.77
N ILE A 229 8.49 9.63 8.09
CA ILE A 229 8.11 8.55 8.99
C ILE A 229 6.94 9.02 9.84
N VAL A 230 5.92 8.17 9.93
CA VAL A 230 4.68 8.42 10.63
C VAL A 230 4.76 7.80 12.02
N PHE A 231 4.61 8.62 13.05
CA PHE A 231 4.53 8.21 14.46
C PHE A 231 3.19 8.61 15.05
N VAL A 232 2.87 8.06 16.23
CA VAL A 232 1.72 8.49 17.02
C VAL A 232 2.16 9.60 17.98
N ARG A 233 1.34 10.65 18.12
CA ARG A 233 1.55 11.64 19.17
C ARG A 233 1.28 11.00 20.53
N SER A 234 2.21 11.12 21.47
CA SER A 234 1.93 10.71 22.84
C SER A 234 0.82 11.58 23.44
N ASN A 235 -0.27 10.95 23.87
CA ASN A 235 -1.28 11.59 24.71
C ASN A 235 -0.87 11.64 26.18
N ARG A 236 0.32 11.14 26.53
CA ARG A 236 0.84 11.18 27.88
C ARG A 236 1.35 12.60 28.14
N SER A 237 0.52 13.43 28.75
CA SER A 237 1.03 14.58 29.49
C SER A 237 1.95 14.01 30.58
N VAL A 238 3.26 14.06 30.37
CA VAL A 238 4.21 13.80 31.45
C VAL A 238 3.93 14.89 32.48
N PRO A 239 3.45 14.54 33.69
CA PRO A 239 3.25 15.53 34.73
C PRO A 239 4.58 16.25 34.97
N ALA A 240 4.58 17.58 35.05
CA ALA A 240 5.79 18.41 35.13
C ALA A 240 6.73 17.99 36.29
N ASP A 241 6.17 17.31 37.28
CA ASP A 241 6.78 16.66 38.44
C ASP A 241 7.69 15.47 38.10
N GLU A 242 7.47 14.71 37.01
CA GLU A 242 8.41 13.66 36.57
C GLU A 242 9.65 14.24 35.85
N LEU A 243 9.46 15.31 35.07
CA LEU A 243 10.56 16.04 34.42
C LEU A 243 11.46 16.73 35.46
N ALA A 244 10.87 17.28 36.52
CA ALA A 244 11.63 17.83 37.65
C ALA A 244 12.38 16.75 38.44
N LYS A 245 11.81 15.53 38.57
CA LYS A 245 12.47 14.40 39.24
C LYS A 245 13.64 13.82 38.44
N ALA A 246 13.50 13.74 37.12
CA ALA A 246 14.58 13.28 36.24
C ALA A 246 15.75 14.29 36.17
N ALA A 247 15.47 15.59 36.25
CA ALA A 247 16.48 16.64 36.29
C ALA A 247 17.16 16.81 37.66
N ALA A 248 16.58 16.25 38.73
CA ALA A 248 17.09 16.38 40.11
C ALA A 248 17.96 15.20 40.56
N LEU A 249 18.20 14.19 39.72
CA LEU A 249 19.05 13.06 40.09
C LEU A 249 20.53 13.42 39.85
N PRO A 250 21.36 13.53 40.90
CA PRO A 250 22.79 13.76 40.70
C PRO A 250 23.45 12.54 40.03
N PRO A 251 24.54 12.72 39.27
CA PRO A 251 25.28 11.59 38.73
C PRO A 251 25.78 10.73 39.89
N THR A 252 25.36 9.47 39.90
CA THR A 252 25.86 8.47 40.86
C THR A 252 27.36 8.23 40.65
N PRO A 253 28.11 8.01 41.74
CA PRO A 253 29.57 7.92 41.74
C PRO A 253 30.12 6.73 40.95
#